data_AF-A0A382FT12-F1
#
_entry.id   AF-A0A382FT12-F1
#
_cell.length_a   1.000
_cell.length_b   1.000
_cell.length_c   1.000
_cell.angle_alpha   90.00
_cell.angle_beta   90.00
_cell.angle_gamma   90.00
#
_symmetry.space_group_name_H-M   'P 1'
#
loop_
_entity.id
_entity.type
_entity.pdbx_description
1 polymer ?
#
loop_
_entity_poly.entity_id
_entity_poly.type
_entity_poly.pdbx_seq_one_letter_code
_entity_poly.pdbx_strand_id
1 'polypeptide(L)'
;VSVAFPVFNEAENLEMLHAEVTRALETTGLAFELIFVDNGSTDASLSIIKRLSETDPRVEFVSLSRNFGHQGALLAGISHAQGEAV
;
A
#
# COMPACT_ATOMS: atom_id res chain seq x y z
N VAL A 1 9.59 -8.20 5.71
CA VAL A 1 9.55 -7.75 4.29
C VAL A 1 8.53 -6.64 4.18
N SER A 2 8.85 -5.54 3.51
CA SER A 2 7.90 -4.46 3.24
C SER A 2 7.54 -4.48 1.77
N VAL A 3 6.26 -4.34 1.44
CA VAL A 3 5.84 -4.20 0.04
C VAL A 3 5.13 -2.88 -0.11
N ALA A 4 5.72 -1.97 -0.89
CA ALA A 4 5.21 -0.62 -1.10
C ALA A 4 4.48 -0.49 -2.44
N PHE A 5 3.26 0.05 -2.41
CA PHE A 5 2.41 0.26 -3.58
C PHE A 5 2.15 1.74 -3.80
N PRO A 6 2.66 2.36 -4.88
CA PRO A 6 2.20 3.68 -5.30
C PRO A 6 0.80 3.56 -5.91
N VAL A 7 -0.17 4.29 -5.36
CA VAL A 7 -1.58 4.24 -5.76
C VAL A 7 -2.04 5.59 -6.29
N PHE A 8 -2.64 5.60 -7.48
CA PHE A 8 -3.32 6.78 -8.02
C PHE A 8 -4.52 6.35 -8.85
N ASN A 9 -5.72 6.55 -8.33
CA ASN A 9 -6.99 6.18 -8.97
C ASN A 9 -7.11 4.68 -9.34
N GLU A 10 -6.89 3.80 -8.37
CA GLU A 10 -6.89 2.34 -8.53
C GLU A 10 -8.01 1.66 -7.72
N ALA A 11 -9.11 2.36 -7.44
CA ALA A 11 -10.16 1.87 -6.54
C ALA A 11 -10.69 0.47 -6.88
N GLU A 12 -10.77 0.13 -8.17
CA GLU A 12 -11.26 -1.17 -8.64
C GLU A 12 -10.29 -2.33 -8.37
N ASN A 13 -9.00 -2.03 -8.19
CA ASN A 13 -7.93 -3.03 -8.11
C ASN A 13 -7.45 -3.30 -6.67
N LEU A 14 -7.64 -2.36 -5.74
CA LEU A 14 -7.04 -2.39 -4.40
C LEU A 14 -7.40 -3.63 -3.58
N GLU A 15 -8.67 -4.03 -3.56
CA GLU A 15 -9.14 -5.20 -2.79
C GLU A 15 -8.53 -6.50 -3.34
N MET A 16 -8.49 -6.63 -4.67
CA MET A 16 -7.90 -7.80 -5.31
C MET A 16 -6.38 -7.85 -5.10
N LEU A 17 -5.71 -6.71 -5.23
CA LEU A 17 -4.27 -6.58 -5.01
C LEU A 17 -3.90 -6.97 -3.57
N HIS A 18 -4.62 -6.44 -2.57
CA HIS A 18 -4.42 -6.80 -1.17
C HIS A 18 -4.58 -8.30 -0.94
N ALA A 19 -5.68 -8.89 -1.42
CA ALA A 19 -5.96 -10.32 -1.22
C ALA A 19 -4.89 -11.22 -1.87
N GLU A 20 -4.50 -10.91 -3.10
CA GLU A 20 -3.54 -11.71 -3.87
C GLU A 20 -2.12 -11.63 -3.29
N VAL A 21 -1.65 -10.42 -2.94
CA VAL A 21 -0.32 -10.25 -2.33
C VAL A 21 -0.27 -10.88 -0.94
N THR A 22 -1.32 -10.67 -0.12
CA THR A 22 -1.41 -11.27 1.20
C THR A 22 -1.32 -12.79 1.11
N ARG A 23 -2.11 -13.40 0.23
CA ARG A 23 -2.08 -14.86 0.02
C ARG A 23 -0.70 -15.34 -0.41
N ALA A 24 -0.04 -14.64 -1.32
CA ALA A 24 1.29 -15.02 -1.78
C ALA A 24 2.33 -14.94 -0.64
N LEU A 25 2.33 -13.86 0.14
CA LEU A 25 3.29 -13.64 1.22
C LEU A 25 3.06 -14.58 2.41
N GLU A 26 1.81 -14.93 2.72
CA GLU A 26 1.50 -15.90 3.77
C GLU A 26 2.14 -17.27 3.50
N THR A 27 2.26 -17.70 2.23
CA THR A 27 2.94 -18.97 1.89
C THR A 27 4.43 -19.00 2.24
N THR A 28 5.05 -17.83 2.45
CA THR A 28 6.48 -17.72 2.76
C THR A 28 6.79 -17.92 4.25
N GLY A 29 5.79 -17.76 5.13
CA GLY A 29 5.96 -17.77 6.58
C GLY A 29 6.75 -16.58 7.16
N LEU A 30 7.07 -15.58 6.33
CA LEU A 30 7.78 -14.38 6.76
C LEU A 30 6.82 -13.35 7.35
N ALA A 31 7.31 -12.55 8.31
CA ALA A 31 6.62 -11.34 8.72
C ALA A 31 6.69 -10.28 7.60
N PHE A 32 5.55 -9.69 7.27
CA PHE A 32 5.45 -8.67 6.24
C PHE A 32 4.51 -7.53 6.61
N GLU A 33 4.74 -6.39 5.98
CA GLU A 33 3.86 -5.22 5.98
C GLU A 33 3.56 -4.79 4.55
N LEU A 34 2.37 -4.25 4.34
CA LEU A 34 1.89 -3.74 3.05
C LEU A 34 1.68 -2.23 3.19
N ILE A 35 2.41 -1.44 2.42
CA ILE A 35 2.40 0.03 2.52
C ILE A 35 1.75 0.59 1.27
N PHE A 36 0.53 1.10 1.40
CA PHE A 36 -0.17 1.77 0.30
C PHE A 36 0.09 3.27 0.34
N VAL A 37 0.67 3.81 -0.73
CA VAL A 37 0.94 5.24 -0.87
C VAL A 37 -0.08 5.87 -1.79
N ASP A 38 -1.11 6.48 -1.22
CA ASP A 38 -2.08 7.26 -1.99
C ASP A 38 -1.43 8.56 -2.49
N ASN A 39 -1.29 8.66 -3.81
CA ASN A 39 -0.61 9.75 -4.51
C ASN A 39 -1.62 10.83 -4.94
N GLY A 40 -2.48 11.25 -4.01
CA GLY A 40 -3.51 12.25 -4.24
C GLY A 40 -4.60 11.77 -5.19
N SER A 41 -5.13 10.56 -4.97
CA SER A 41 -6.24 10.04 -5.77
C SER A 41 -7.50 10.91 -5.63
N THR A 42 -8.30 10.93 -6.68
CA THR A 42 -9.58 11.67 -6.76
C THR A 42 -10.79 10.74 -6.75
N ASP A 43 -10.56 9.43 -6.79
CA ASP A 43 -11.59 8.39 -6.70
C ASP A 43 -11.70 7.81 -5.27
N ALA A 44 -12.26 6.60 -5.14
CA ALA A 44 -12.44 5.94 -3.84
C ALA A 44 -11.16 5.29 -3.28
N SER A 45 -10.00 5.39 -3.94
CA SER A 45 -8.77 4.66 -3.57
C SER A 45 -8.37 4.88 -2.11
N LEU A 46 -8.29 6.14 -1.67
CA LEU A 46 -7.89 6.47 -0.30
C LEU A 46 -8.86 5.90 0.75
N SER A 47 -10.17 5.94 0.46
CA SER A 47 -11.19 5.39 1.36
C SER A 47 -11.07 3.87 1.48
N ILE A 48 -10.76 3.18 0.38
CA ILE A 48 -10.54 1.74 0.36
C ILE A 48 -9.27 1.39 1.15
N ILE A 49 -8.16 2.10 0.92
CA ILE A 49 -6.90 1.89 1.64
C ILE A 49 -7.10 2.04 3.16
N LYS A 50 -7.81 3.09 3.60
CA LYS A 50 -8.10 3.29 5.03
C LYS A 50 -8.87 2.11 5.63
N ARG A 51 -9.89 1.63 4.93
CA ARG A 51 -10.66 0.46 5.37
C ARG A 51 -9.77 -0.80 5.44
N LEU A 52 -8.89 -1.01 4.46
CA LEU A 52 -7.96 -2.15 4.49
C LEU A 52 -7.06 -2.08 5.73
N SER A 53 -6.51 -0.91 6.05
CA SER A 53 -5.71 -0.67 7.26
C SER A 53 -6.47 -0.89 8.57
N GLU A 54 -7.76 -0.57 8.62
CA GLU A 54 -8.61 -0.87 9.77
C GLU A 54 -8.88 -2.38 9.95
N THR A 55 -8.92 -3.14 8.85
CA THR A 55 -9.27 -4.57 8.87
C THR A 55 -8.08 -5.52 8.91
N ASP A 56 -6.91 -5.09 8.45
CA ASP A 56 -5.68 -5.89 8.42
C ASP A 56 -4.53 -5.11 9.09
N PRO A 57 -4.05 -5.55 10.26
CA PRO A 57 -3.00 -4.85 11.00
C PRO A 57 -1.63 -4.88 10.32
N ARG A 58 -1.49 -5.62 9.21
CA ARG A 58 -0.28 -5.61 8.38
C ARG A 58 -0.31 -4.49 7.33
N VAL A 59 -1.44 -3.80 7.19
CA VAL A 59 -1.65 -2.74 6.19
C VAL A 59 -1.44 -1.37 6.80
N GLU A 60 -0.44 -0.67 6.28
CA GLU A 60 -0.12 0.72 6.59
C GLU A 60 -0.38 1.59 5.36
N PHE A 61 -0.61 2.89 5.56
CA PHE A 61 -0.79 3.80 4.45
C PHE A 61 -0.15 5.18 4.64
N VAL A 62 0.24 5.76 3.51
CA VAL A 62 0.74 7.14 3.41
C VAL A 62 -0.14 7.88 2.41
N SER A 63 -0.80 8.95 2.84
CA SER A 63 -1.58 9.81 1.94
C SER A 63 -0.78 11.08 1.64
N LEU A 64 -0.40 11.27 0.38
CA LEU A 64 0.31 12.45 -0.06
C LEU A 64 -0.67 13.60 -0.29
N SER A 65 -0.25 14.82 0.07
CA SER A 65 -1.10 16.03 -0.02
C SER A 65 -1.58 16.37 -1.44
N ARG A 66 -0.91 15.84 -2.46
CA ARG A 66 -1.23 15.96 -3.89
C ARG A 66 -0.49 14.88 -4.67
N ASN A 67 -0.69 14.82 -5.98
CA ASN A 67 0.08 13.93 -6.85
C ASN A 67 1.52 14.44 -7.03
N PHE A 68 2.52 13.61 -6.66
CA PHE A 68 3.96 13.88 -6.80
C PHE A 68 4.63 13.01 -7.87
N GLY A 69 3.83 12.37 -8.74
CA GLY A 69 4.29 11.40 -9.72
C GLY A 69 4.67 10.05 -9.11
N HIS A 70 4.81 9.04 -9.97
CA HIS A 70 5.05 7.65 -9.56
C HIS A 70 6.29 7.48 -8.68
N GLN A 71 7.40 8.12 -9.04
CA GLN A 71 8.65 8.04 -8.28
C GLN A 71 8.54 8.69 -6.90
N GLY A 72 7.75 9.77 -6.78
CA GLY A 72 7.51 10.44 -5.50
C GLY A 72 6.73 9.56 -4.52
N ALA A 73 5.68 8.90 -5.03
CA ALA A 73 4.90 7.94 -4.24
C ALA A 73 5.74 6.72 -3.84
N LEU A 74 6.53 6.16 -4.77
CA LEU A 74 7.41 5.04 -4.48
C LEU A 74 8.45 5.39 -3.39
N LEU A 75 9.10 6.55 -3.51
CA LEU A 75 10.07 7.01 -2.52
C LEU A 75 9.45 7.20 -1.14
N ALA A 76 8.22 7.75 -1.08
CA ALA A 76 7.50 7.90 0.18
C ALA A 76 7.22 6.53 0.82
N GLY A 77 6.84 5.52 0.03
CA GLY A 77 6.62 4.15 0.52
C GLY A 77 7.90 3.52 1.05
N ILE A 78 9.00 3.59 0.30
CA ILE A 78 10.32 3.08 0.74
C ILE A 78 10.77 3.79 2.02
N SER A 79 10.53 5.09 2.15
CA SER A 79 10.93 5.87 3.34
C SER A 79 10.15 5.48 4.61
N HIS A 80 8.95 4.89 4.46
CA HIS A 80 8.14 4.41 5.59
C HIS A 80 8.36 2.93 5.90
N ALA A 81 8.98 2.16 4.98
CA ALA A 81 9.25 0.74 5.16
C ALA A 81 10.17 0.46 6.36
N GLN A 82 9.77 -0.50 7.19
CA GLN A 82 10.49 -0.96 8.39
C GLN A 82 11.09 -2.36 8.23
N GLY A 83 10.77 -3.07 7.14
CA GLY A 83 11.29 -4.40 6.85
C GLY A 83 12.75 -4.38 6.40
N GLU A 84 13.46 -5.48 6.65
CA GLU A 84 14.86 -5.66 6.23
C GLU A 84 15.04 -5.75 4.70
N ALA A 85 13.96 -5.98 3.97
CA ALA A 85 13.89 -6.01 2.52
C ALA A 85 12.61 -5.30 2.05
N VAL A 86 12.73 -4.54 0.96
CA VAL A 86 11.68 -3.78 0.28
C VAL A 86 11.62 -4.20 -1.18
#